data_AF-A0A971HRF7-F1
#
_entry.id   AF-A0A971HRF7-F1
#
_cell.length_a   1.000
_cell.length_b   1.000
_cell.length_c   1.000
_cell.angle_alpha   90.00
_cell.angle_beta   90.00
_cell.angle_gamma   90.00
#
_symmetry.space_group_name_H-M   'P 1'
#
loop_
_entity.id
_entity.type
_entity.pdbx_description
1 polymer ?
#
loop_
_entity_poly.entity_id
_entity_poly.type
_entity_poly.pdbx_seq_one_letter_code
_entity_poly.pdbx_strand_id
1 'polypeptide(L)'
;MFKPYKGECNQCNEEKLIANSRGVCIDCTYQNNHGGKTKAEVQKERQKGKVQKKKPIKKTTRKSTGERDLFVEIWNERPHYCENCKESLGSEPKVHYFSHIKSKGAYPSLRLVKSNIELLCLQCHQLWDFGDRNEFKNRKR
;
A
#
# COMPACT_ATOMS: atom_id res chain seq x y z
N MET A 1 4.61 8.65 40.35
CA MET A 1 4.36 9.23 39.01
C MET A 1 2.88 9.57 38.90
N PHE A 2 2.54 10.74 38.35
CA PHE A 2 1.14 11.11 38.12
C PHE A 2 0.57 10.27 36.97
N LYS A 3 -0.63 9.71 37.15
CA LYS A 3 -1.36 8.99 36.10
C LYS A 3 -2.59 9.80 35.67
N PRO A 4 -2.78 10.06 34.37
CA PRO A 4 -3.97 10.76 33.91
C PRO A 4 -5.27 10.01 34.27
N TYR A 5 -6.31 10.76 34.62
CA TYR A 5 -7.62 10.23 34.99
C TYR A 5 -8.74 11.17 34.49
N LYS A 6 -9.98 10.68 34.41
CA LYS A 6 -11.15 11.51 34.05
C LYS A 6 -11.65 12.23 35.29
N GLY A 7 -11.88 13.54 35.19
CA GLY A 7 -12.44 14.35 36.26
C GLY A 7 -12.65 15.80 35.83
N GLU A 8 -13.17 16.61 36.74
CA GLU A 8 -13.41 18.03 36.48
C GLU A 8 -12.10 18.83 36.45
N CYS A 9 -11.94 19.69 35.45
CA CYS A 9 -10.77 20.52 35.27
C CYS A 9 -10.84 21.80 36.12
N ASN A 10 -9.84 22.04 36.98
CA ASN A 10 -9.75 23.24 37.82
C ASN A 10 -9.67 24.59 37.06
N GLN A 11 -9.45 24.56 35.74
CA GLN A 11 -9.30 25.77 34.92
C GLN A 11 -10.52 26.04 34.03
N CYS A 12 -11.19 25.01 33.52
CA CYS A 12 -12.33 25.17 32.62
C CYS A 12 -13.63 24.58 33.16
N ASN A 13 -13.61 23.97 34.36
CA ASN A 13 -14.77 23.36 35.04
C ASN A 13 -15.54 22.36 34.17
N GLU A 14 -14.86 21.72 33.23
CA GLU A 14 -15.42 20.67 32.37
C GLU A 14 -14.83 19.31 32.76
N GLU A 15 -15.65 18.27 32.69
CA GLU A 15 -15.20 16.89 32.86
C GLU A 15 -14.34 16.46 31.68
N LYS A 16 -13.03 16.32 31.93
CA LYS A 16 -12.01 16.01 30.92
C LYS A 16 -10.94 15.08 31.47
N LEU A 17 -9.98 14.72 30.62
CA LEU A 17 -8.80 13.97 31.04
C LEU A 17 -7.80 14.90 31.73
N ILE A 18 -7.62 14.72 33.04
CA ILE A 18 -6.69 15.47 33.88
C ILE A 18 -5.27 15.00 33.61
N ALA A 19 -4.40 15.93 33.22
CA ALA A 19 -3.06 15.63 32.71
C ALA A 19 -1.94 15.89 33.73
N ASN A 20 -2.22 16.57 34.84
CA ASN A 20 -1.24 16.85 35.86
C ASN A 20 -1.83 16.83 37.28
N SER A 21 -0.95 16.82 38.28
CA SER A 21 -1.32 16.82 39.70
C SER A 21 -2.00 18.09 40.18
N ARG A 22 -2.08 19.15 39.36
CA ARG A 22 -2.78 20.40 39.68
C ARG A 22 -4.26 20.36 39.30
N GLY A 23 -4.77 19.21 38.82
CA GLY A 23 -6.17 19.06 38.44
C GLY A 23 -6.52 19.75 37.11
N VAL A 24 -5.55 19.99 36.23
CA VAL A 24 -5.77 20.67 34.95
C VAL A 24 -5.86 19.66 33.82
N CYS A 25 -6.84 19.85 32.92
CA CYS A 25 -7.04 18.97 31.77
C CYS A 25 -5.90 19.08 30.75
N ILE A 26 -5.83 18.10 29.84
CA ILE A 26 -4.80 18.04 28.80
C ILE A 26 -4.79 19.27 27.88
N ASP A 27 -5.95 19.87 27.59
CA ASP A 27 -6.04 20.99 26.67
C ASP A 27 -5.67 22.31 27.33
N CYS A 28 -6.14 22.55 28.56
CA CYS A 28 -5.71 23.71 29.35
C CYS A 28 -4.22 23.64 29.67
N THR A 29 -3.69 22.46 29.99
CA THR A 29 -2.24 22.25 30.15
C THR A 29 -1.48 22.61 28.88
N TYR A 30 -1.99 22.18 27.71
CA TYR A 30 -1.40 22.52 26.42
C TYR A 30 -1.43 24.04 26.16
N GLN A 31 -2.58 24.68 26.38
CA GLN A 31 -2.74 26.12 26.22
C GLN A 31 -1.78 26.90 27.13
N ASN A 32 -1.67 26.53 28.40
CA ASN A 32 -0.76 27.15 29.36
C ASN A 32 0.70 27.07 28.88
N ASN A 33 1.11 25.93 28.30
CA ASN A 33 2.46 25.74 27.76
C ASN A 33 2.69 26.45 26.42
N HIS A 34 1.63 26.87 25.72
CA HIS A 34 1.67 27.46 24.39
C HIS A 34 1.10 28.89 24.33
N GLY A 35 1.11 29.61 25.45
CA GLY A 35 0.70 31.02 25.50
C GLY A 35 -0.78 31.23 25.15
N GLY A 36 -1.65 30.34 25.61
CA GLY A 36 -3.10 30.35 25.35
C GLY A 36 -3.52 29.69 24.04
N LYS A 37 -2.57 29.32 23.17
CA LYS A 37 -2.89 28.74 21.86
C LYS A 37 -3.35 27.29 21.96
N THR A 38 -4.36 26.96 21.19
CA THR A 38 -4.83 25.59 20.99
C THR A 38 -3.84 24.78 20.13
N LYS A 39 -3.95 23.45 20.20
CA LYS A 39 -3.19 22.51 19.35
C LYS A 39 -3.33 22.83 17.86
N ALA A 40 -4.54 23.20 17.43
CA ALA A 40 -4.84 23.53 16.04
C ALA A 40 -4.12 24.81 15.59
N GLU A 41 -4.08 25.85 16.44
CA GLU A 41 -3.39 27.11 16.14
C GLU A 41 -1.88 26.91 16.04
N VAL A 42 -1.28 26.21 17.01
CA VAL A 42 0.16 25.87 16.97
C VAL A 42 0.50 25.07 15.71
N GLN A 43 -0.37 24.14 15.30
CA GLN A 43 -0.19 23.38 14.07
C GLN A 43 -0.24 24.27 12.82
N LYS A 44 -1.22 25.19 12.73
CA LYS A 44 -1.33 26.15 11.62
C LYS A 44 -0.09 27.04 11.53
N GLU A 45 0.42 27.53 12.65
CA GLU A 45 1.66 28.33 12.69
C GLU A 45 2.87 27.54 12.20
N ARG A 46 3.02 26.29 12.64
CA ARG A 46 4.09 25.39 12.16
C ARG A 46 3.99 25.09 10.67
N GLN A 47 2.78 25.07 10.11
CA GLN A 47 2.57 24.83 8.68
C GLN A 47 2.86 26.06 7.82
N LYS A 48 2.54 27.28 8.30
CA LYS A 48 2.85 28.53 7.58
C LYS A 48 4.34 28.69 7.25
N GLY A 49 5.23 28.21 8.12
CA GLY A 49 6.69 28.25 7.89
C GLY A 49 7.24 27.13 7.01
N LYS A 50 6.44 26.11 6.68
CA LYS A 50 6.87 24.98 5.85
C LYS A 50 6.35 25.16 4.42
N VAL A 51 7.07 25.93 3.61
CA VAL A 51 6.99 25.78 2.16
C VAL A 51 7.47 24.36 1.85
N GLN A 52 6.53 23.42 1.66
CA GLN A 52 6.86 22.06 1.24
C GLN A 52 7.44 22.14 -0.16
N LYS A 53 8.76 22.30 -0.28
CA LYS A 53 9.47 22.13 -1.54
C LYS A 53 9.23 20.69 -1.97
N LYS A 54 8.32 20.49 -2.93
CA LYS A 54 8.12 19.18 -3.58
C LYS A 54 9.48 18.79 -4.15
N LYS A 55 10.11 17.75 -3.58
CA LYS A 55 11.34 17.20 -4.16
C LYS A 55 11.01 16.81 -5.61
N PRO A 56 11.82 17.20 -6.61
CA PRO A 56 11.57 16.78 -7.97
C PRO A 56 11.56 15.25 -8.01
N ILE A 57 10.49 14.68 -8.58
CA ILE A 57 10.42 13.24 -8.83
C ILE A 57 11.53 12.96 -9.85
N LYS A 58 12.62 12.31 -9.40
CA LYS A 58 13.65 11.83 -10.32
C LYS A 58 13.00 10.81 -11.24
N LYS A 59 12.73 11.20 -12.49
CA LYS A 59 12.27 10.28 -13.54
C LYS A 59 13.45 9.36 -13.90
N THR A 60 13.60 8.26 -13.18
CA THR A 60 14.51 7.20 -13.63
C THR A 60 13.89 6.57 -14.86
N THR A 61 14.48 6.78 -16.03
CA THR A 61 14.13 6.02 -17.23
C THR A 61 14.57 4.58 -17.01
N ARG A 62 13.64 3.73 -16.56
CA ARG A 62 13.91 2.29 -16.44
C ARG A 62 14.17 1.75 -17.85
N LYS A 63 15.29 1.06 -18.02
CA LYS A 63 15.58 0.34 -19.28
C LYS A 63 14.45 -0.66 -19.53
N SER A 64 13.96 -0.74 -20.77
CA SER A 64 12.96 -1.73 -21.16
C SER A 64 13.54 -3.13 -20.96
N THR A 65 12.76 -4.02 -20.35
CA THR A 65 13.18 -5.40 -20.06
C THR A 65 12.92 -6.36 -21.22
N GLY A 66 12.15 -5.96 -22.24
CA GLY A 66 11.73 -6.83 -23.35
C GLY A 66 10.49 -7.71 -23.05
N GLU A 67 9.92 -7.61 -21.84
CA GLU A 67 8.75 -8.42 -21.44
C GLU A 67 7.53 -8.18 -22.34
N ARG A 68 7.38 -6.97 -22.90
CA ARG A 68 6.27 -6.65 -23.81
C ARG A 68 6.26 -7.55 -25.04
N ASP A 69 7.41 -7.70 -25.71
CA ASP A 69 7.49 -8.45 -26.97
C ASP A 69 7.21 -9.93 -26.71
N LEU A 70 7.80 -10.48 -25.63
CA LEU A 70 7.51 -11.83 -25.16
C LEU A 70 6.01 -12.06 -24.88
N PHE A 71 5.35 -11.11 -24.21
CA PHE A 71 3.93 -11.23 -23.87
C PHE A 71 3.05 -11.19 -25.11
N VAL A 72 3.39 -10.37 -26.10
CA VAL A 72 2.70 -10.33 -27.39
C VAL A 72 2.85 -11.67 -28.13
N GLU A 73 4.07 -12.22 -28.17
CA GLU A 73 4.32 -13.53 -28.78
C GLU A 73 3.50 -14.64 -28.09
N ILE A 74 3.52 -14.71 -26.76
CA ILE A 74 2.74 -15.69 -25.98
C ILE A 74 1.24 -15.54 -26.25
N TRP A 75 0.74 -14.31 -26.31
CA TRP A 75 -0.68 -14.06 -26.57
C TRP A 75 -1.10 -14.52 -27.96
N ASN A 76 -0.25 -14.35 -28.97
CA ASN A 76 -0.56 -14.80 -30.33
C ASN A 76 -0.47 -16.33 -30.48
N GLU A 77 0.38 -16.99 -29.68
CA GLU A 77 0.63 -18.44 -29.75
C GLU A 77 -0.37 -19.28 -28.93
N ARG A 78 -0.82 -18.77 -27.77
CA ARG A 78 -1.55 -19.58 -26.79
C ARG A 78 -3.04 -19.24 -26.71
N PRO A 79 -3.91 -20.21 -26.38
CA PRO A 79 -5.31 -19.94 -26.09
C PRO A 79 -5.49 -18.95 -24.93
N HIS A 80 -6.42 -18.00 -25.07
CA HIS A 80 -6.68 -16.95 -24.07
C HIS A 80 -7.56 -17.45 -22.93
N TYR A 81 -7.14 -18.54 -22.30
CA TYR A 81 -7.80 -19.13 -21.14
C TYR A 81 -6.83 -19.21 -19.97
N CYS A 82 -7.36 -19.01 -18.76
CA CYS A 82 -6.61 -19.21 -17.54
C CYS A 82 -6.17 -20.68 -17.44
N GLU A 83 -4.87 -20.94 -17.32
CA GLU A 83 -4.34 -22.31 -17.25
C GLU A 83 -4.84 -23.08 -16.03
N ASN A 84 -5.18 -22.38 -14.94
CA ASN A 84 -5.68 -22.99 -13.72
C ASN A 84 -7.20 -23.21 -13.74
N CYS A 85 -8.01 -22.14 -13.85
CA CYS A 85 -9.47 -22.23 -13.70
C CYS A 85 -10.24 -22.26 -15.05
N LYS A 86 -9.53 -22.24 -16.18
CA LYS A 86 -10.08 -22.31 -17.55
C LYS A 86 -11.07 -21.18 -17.92
N GLU A 87 -11.08 -20.09 -17.16
CA GLU A 87 -11.86 -18.90 -17.47
C GLU A 87 -11.25 -18.14 -18.66
N SER A 88 -12.10 -17.58 -19.53
CA SER A 88 -11.66 -16.76 -20.67
C SER A 88 -10.98 -15.47 -20.19
N LEU A 89 -9.86 -15.12 -20.80
CA LEU A 89 -9.10 -13.90 -20.52
C LEU A 89 -9.53 -12.72 -21.43
N GLY A 90 -10.53 -12.93 -22.28
CA GLY A 90 -10.99 -11.94 -23.26
C GLY A 90 -10.12 -11.89 -24.50
N SER A 91 -10.26 -10.81 -25.28
CA SER A 91 -9.59 -10.63 -26.58
C SER A 91 -8.27 -9.84 -26.50
N GLU A 92 -8.04 -9.10 -25.43
CA GLU A 92 -6.91 -8.17 -25.30
C GLU A 92 -5.87 -8.67 -24.30
N PRO A 93 -4.56 -8.62 -24.64
CA PRO A 93 -3.50 -8.98 -23.72
C PRO A 93 -3.38 -7.94 -22.61
N LYS A 94 -3.52 -8.38 -21.36
CA LYS A 94 -3.25 -7.55 -20.18
C LYS A 94 -2.02 -8.09 -19.46
N VAL A 95 -1.16 -7.19 -19.00
CA VAL A 95 0.12 -7.56 -18.35
C VAL A 95 -0.08 -8.50 -17.15
N HIS A 96 -1.18 -8.35 -16.42
CA HIS A 96 -1.51 -9.21 -15.28
C HIS A 96 -1.98 -10.62 -15.68
N TYR A 97 -2.13 -10.95 -16.95
CA TYR A 97 -2.39 -12.33 -17.35
C TYR A 97 -1.14 -13.18 -17.42
N PHE A 98 0.04 -12.56 -17.56
CA PHE A 98 1.31 -13.26 -17.72
C PHE A 98 1.97 -13.46 -16.35
N SER A 99 1.71 -14.63 -15.74
CA SER A 99 2.26 -15.01 -14.45
C SER A 99 3.60 -15.74 -14.61
N HIS A 100 4.60 -15.35 -13.84
CA HIS A 100 5.89 -16.05 -13.80
C HIS A 100 5.79 -17.30 -12.89
N ILE A 101 6.07 -18.50 -13.42
CA ILE A 101 6.13 -19.74 -12.60
C ILE A 101 7.25 -19.61 -11.55
N LYS A 102 8.42 -19.15 -11.99
CA LYS A 102 9.55 -18.74 -11.14
C LYS A 102 9.68 -17.23 -11.19
N SER A 103 9.57 -16.58 -10.04
CA SER A 103 9.54 -15.12 -9.96
C SER A 103 10.79 -14.48 -10.58
N LYS A 104 10.59 -13.41 -11.34
CA LYS A 104 11.65 -12.66 -12.04
C LYS A 104 12.66 -11.95 -11.11
N GLY A 105 12.34 -11.85 -9.82
CA GLY A 105 13.25 -11.33 -8.80
C GLY A 105 14.25 -12.39 -8.34
N ALA A 106 13.76 -13.61 -8.05
CA ALA A 106 14.60 -14.72 -7.60
C ALA A 106 15.33 -15.41 -8.75
N TYR A 107 14.74 -15.43 -9.96
CA TYR A 107 15.32 -16.06 -11.15
C TYR A 107 15.38 -15.11 -12.34
N PRO A 108 16.29 -14.11 -12.35
CA PRO A 108 16.37 -13.12 -13.42
C PRO A 108 16.63 -13.72 -14.82
N SER A 109 17.36 -14.83 -14.90
CA SER A 109 17.64 -15.56 -16.14
C SER A 109 16.38 -16.16 -16.78
N LEU A 110 15.33 -16.40 -16.00
CA LEU A 110 14.06 -16.95 -16.48
C LEU A 110 13.02 -15.85 -16.78
N ARG A 111 13.38 -14.56 -16.68
CA ARG A 111 12.44 -13.44 -16.90
C ARG A 111 11.84 -13.45 -18.30
N LEU A 112 12.66 -13.73 -19.32
CA LEU A 112 12.29 -13.69 -20.74
C LEU A 112 12.09 -15.07 -21.37
N VAL A 113 11.86 -16.09 -20.54
CA VAL A 113 11.70 -17.48 -21.00
C VAL A 113 10.21 -17.79 -21.10
N LYS A 114 9.71 -18.08 -22.33
CA LYS A 114 8.29 -18.38 -22.59
C LYS A 114 7.74 -19.49 -21.70
N SER A 115 8.52 -20.56 -21.47
CA SER A 115 8.09 -21.69 -20.64
C SER A 115 7.99 -21.36 -19.14
N ASN A 116 8.53 -20.21 -18.71
CA ASN A 116 8.40 -19.73 -17.34
C ASN A 116 7.19 -18.77 -17.16
N ILE A 117 6.37 -18.59 -18.20
CA ILE A 117 5.16 -17.78 -18.16
C ILE A 117 3.93 -18.67 -18.31
N GLU A 118 2.93 -18.50 -17.46
CA GLU A 118 1.61 -19.09 -17.58
C GLU A 118 0.54 -18.00 -17.73
N LEU A 119 -0.51 -18.28 -18.48
CA LEU A 119 -1.66 -17.39 -18.60
C LEU A 119 -2.63 -17.64 -17.44
N LEU A 120 -2.79 -16.68 -16.54
CA LEU A 120 -3.67 -16.78 -15.39
C LEU A 120 -4.65 -15.61 -15.35
N CYS A 121 -5.90 -15.87 -14.93
CA CYS A 121 -6.80 -14.77 -14.57
C CYS A 121 -6.30 -14.07 -13.30
N LEU A 122 -6.76 -12.84 -13.07
CA LEU A 122 -6.29 -12.00 -11.97
C LEU A 122 -6.34 -12.71 -10.60
N GLN A 123 -7.45 -13.43 -10.31
CA GLN A 123 -7.62 -14.14 -9.05
C GLN A 123 -6.61 -15.28 -8.88
N CYS A 124 -6.41 -16.10 -9.93
CA CYS A 124 -5.44 -17.18 -9.89
C CYS A 124 -4.00 -16.66 -9.79
N HIS A 125 -3.67 -15.57 -10.50
CA HIS A 125 -2.36 -14.95 -10.43
C HIS A 125 -2.06 -14.41 -9.01
N GLN A 126 -3.02 -13.71 -8.39
CA GLN A 126 -2.84 -13.21 -7.02
C GLN A 126 -2.66 -14.34 -6.01
N LEU A 127 -3.42 -15.43 -6.13
CA LEU A 127 -3.26 -16.59 -5.26
C LEU A 127 -1.92 -17.29 -5.45
N TRP A 128 -1.42 -17.37 -6.69
CA TRP A 128 -0.11 -17.93 -6.99
C TRP A 128 1.04 -17.12 -6.38
N ASP A 129 1.00 -15.80 -6.51
CA ASP A 129 2.09 -14.92 -6.08
C ASP A 129 2.07 -14.63 -4.57
N PHE A 130 0.87 -14.47 -3.98
CA PHE A 130 0.71 -13.92 -2.63
C PHE A 130 -0.21 -14.72 -1.71
N GLY A 131 -1.01 -15.64 -2.26
CA GLY A 131 -2.06 -16.34 -1.52
C GLY A 131 -1.66 -17.74 -1.03
N ASP A 132 -2.67 -18.48 -0.61
CA ASP A 132 -2.52 -19.88 -0.20
C ASP A 132 -2.50 -20.82 -1.41
N ARG A 133 -1.54 -21.75 -1.42
CA ARG A 133 -1.39 -22.69 -2.54
C ARG A 133 -2.53 -23.70 -2.63
N ASN A 134 -3.21 -24.02 -1.54
CA ASN A 134 -4.36 -24.91 -1.58
C ASN A 134 -5.56 -24.18 -2.19
N GLU A 135 -5.77 -22.90 -1.86
CA GLU A 135 -6.80 -22.08 -2.52
C GLU A 135 -6.57 -21.98 -4.04
N PHE A 136 -5.32 -21.77 -4.46
CA PHE A 136 -4.97 -21.81 -5.88
C PHE A 136 -5.36 -23.15 -6.53
N LYS A 137 -4.97 -24.27 -5.90
CA LYS A 137 -5.26 -25.62 -6.39
C LYS A 137 -6.76 -25.93 -6.41
N ASN A 138 -7.53 -25.45 -5.43
CA ASN A 138 -8.96 -25.69 -5.34
C ASN A 138 -9.75 -25.00 -6.45
N ARG A 139 -9.19 -23.96 -7.06
CA ARG A 139 -9.78 -23.30 -8.25
C ARG A 139 -9.50 -24.02 -9.56
N LYS A 140 -8.66 -25.06 -9.54
CA LYS A 140 -8.31 -25.81 -10.74
C LYS A 140 -9.56 -26.50 -11.29
N ARG A 141 -9.82 -26.32 -12.58
CA ARG A 141 -10.87 -27.04 -13.32
C ARG A 141 -10.26 -28.10 -14.20
#